data_AF-A0A0E0AJY2-F1
#
_entry.id   AF-A0A0E0AJY2-F1
#
_cell.length_a   1.000
_cell.length_b   1.000
_cell.length_c   1.000
_cell.angle_alpha   90.00
_cell.angle_beta   90.00
_cell.angle_gamma   90.00
#
_symmetry.space_group_name_H-M   'P 1'
#
loop_
_entity.id
_entity.type
_entity.pdbx_description
1 polymer ?
#
loop_
_entity_poly.entity_id
_entity_poly.type
_entity_poly.pdbx_seq_one_letter_code
_entity_poly.pdbx_strand_id
1 'polypeptide(L)'
;MDEDGGEDMLDLESLNYDDLDSVSKLQKTQCYNDIMQKVEDALQKGTDFSNQGSILEEDPEYQLIVDCNALSVDIENEIIIIHNFIRDKYRLKFPELESLVHHPIDYARVVQKIGNEMDLTLVDLEGLLPSAIIMVVSVTASTTNGKPLSEENLAKTIEACERALTLDAAKKKVLDFVESRMGYIAPNLSAIVGSAVASKLMGTAGGLGALAKMPACNVQLLGAKKKNLAGFSSATSQFRVGYLEQTEVFQSTPPALRTRACRLIAAKSTLAARIDSIRGDPTGKPGRNLLEEIRKKIEKWQEPPPAKLPKPLPVPDSEPKKKRGGRRLRKMKERYAQTDMMKLANRMQFGVAEESSLGYGMLGQAGSGKLRVSAAQSKLAAKVAKKFKEKSYGSSGATSGLTSRNRTVKPPVHGNLLGSGTQSTYFSETGTFSKIKRT
;
A
#
# COMPACT_ATOMS: atom_id res chain seq x y z
N MET A 1 -26.59 -29.07 -39.96
CA MET A 1 -25.12 -29.00 -40.08
C MET A 1 -24.74 -27.84 -39.19
N ASP A 2 -24.66 -28.12 -37.90
CA ASP A 2 -24.28 -27.17 -36.87
C ASP A 2 -22.97 -27.70 -36.32
N GLU A 3 -21.88 -27.09 -36.78
CA GLU A 3 -20.53 -27.43 -36.37
C GLU A 3 -20.25 -26.77 -35.01
N ASP A 4 -19.98 -27.69 -34.09
CA ASP A 4 -19.15 -27.66 -32.89
C ASP A 4 -18.22 -26.44 -32.71
N GLY A 5 -18.25 -25.89 -31.50
CA GLY A 5 -17.43 -24.77 -31.05
C GLY A 5 -17.35 -24.75 -29.52
N GLY A 6 -17.24 -25.93 -28.91
CA GLY A 6 -16.80 -26.07 -27.53
C GLY A 6 -15.28 -25.91 -27.47
N GLU A 7 -14.79 -24.68 -27.29
CA GLU A 7 -13.42 -24.49 -26.83
C GLU A 7 -13.31 -25.01 -25.40
N ASP A 8 -12.72 -26.20 -25.30
CA ASP A 8 -12.28 -26.83 -24.06
C ASP A 8 -11.43 -25.85 -23.25
N MET A 9 -12.05 -25.28 -22.22
CA MET A 9 -11.38 -24.69 -21.07
C MET A 9 -10.66 -25.85 -20.36
N LEU A 10 -9.47 -26.21 -20.86
CA LEU A 10 -8.64 -27.26 -20.28
C LEU A 10 -8.41 -26.96 -18.80
N ASP A 11 -8.93 -27.84 -17.95
CA ASP A 11 -8.74 -27.88 -16.51
C ASP A 11 -7.24 -27.78 -16.16
N LEU A 12 -6.86 -26.62 -15.63
CA LEU A 12 -5.51 -26.26 -15.16
C LEU A 12 -5.00 -27.12 -13.98
N GLU A 13 -5.80 -28.08 -13.51
CA GLU A 13 -5.53 -28.95 -12.36
C GLU A 13 -4.87 -30.29 -12.75
N SER A 14 -4.67 -30.57 -14.05
CA SER A 14 -4.21 -31.90 -14.53
C SER A 14 -2.87 -31.90 -15.31
N LEU A 15 -2.05 -30.85 -15.17
CA LEU A 15 -0.66 -30.92 -15.63
C LEU A 15 0.20 -31.63 -14.58
N ASN A 16 1.10 -32.51 -15.00
CA ASN A 16 2.00 -33.23 -14.11
C ASN A 16 3.00 -32.23 -13.48
N TYR A 17 2.63 -31.65 -12.33
CA TYR A 17 3.33 -30.56 -11.61
C TYR A 17 4.65 -30.99 -10.96
N ASP A 18 5.12 -32.21 -11.17
CA ASP A 18 6.31 -32.74 -10.48
C ASP A 18 7.64 -32.44 -11.20
N ASP A 19 7.60 -32.06 -12.47
CA ASP A 19 8.80 -31.79 -13.26
C ASP A 19 8.98 -30.29 -13.53
N LEU A 20 10.09 -29.75 -13.05
CA LEU A 20 10.48 -28.34 -13.23
C LEU A 20 10.50 -27.92 -14.71
N ASP A 21 10.84 -28.88 -15.58
CA ASP A 21 10.93 -28.72 -17.03
C ASP A 21 9.60 -28.55 -17.75
N SER A 22 8.49 -29.00 -17.14
CA SER A 22 7.15 -28.75 -17.67
C SER A 22 6.66 -27.35 -17.28
N VAL A 23 7.21 -26.81 -16.19
CA VAL A 23 6.81 -25.56 -15.55
C VAL A 23 7.62 -24.36 -16.06
N SER A 24 8.94 -24.50 -16.27
CA SER A 24 9.81 -23.46 -16.84
C SER A 24 10.13 -23.76 -18.31
N LYS A 25 9.54 -23.01 -19.24
CA LYS A 25 9.68 -23.23 -20.69
C LYS A 25 10.47 -22.12 -21.39
N LEU A 26 10.63 -20.95 -20.78
CA LEU A 26 11.15 -19.77 -21.48
C LEU A 26 12.61 -19.97 -21.90
N GLN A 27 13.47 -20.47 -21.01
CA GLN A 27 14.89 -20.73 -21.29
C GLN A 27 15.10 -21.75 -22.42
N LYS A 28 14.12 -22.63 -22.68
CA LYS A 28 14.17 -23.61 -23.77
C LYS A 28 13.73 -23.03 -25.12
N THR A 29 13.14 -21.84 -25.11
CA THR A 29 12.59 -21.22 -26.31
C THR A 29 13.71 -20.59 -27.13
N GLN A 30 13.75 -20.84 -28.45
CA GLN A 30 14.75 -20.25 -29.34
C GLN A 30 14.75 -18.72 -29.27
N CYS A 31 13.55 -18.11 -29.21
CA CYS A 31 13.37 -16.66 -29.04
C CYS A 31 14.13 -16.09 -27.82
N TYR A 32 14.10 -16.77 -26.67
CA TYR A 32 14.82 -16.33 -25.48
C TYR A 32 16.34 -16.30 -25.73
N ASN A 33 16.88 -17.39 -26.29
CA ASN A 33 18.31 -17.51 -26.56
C ASN A 33 18.77 -16.48 -27.59
N ASP A 34 18.00 -16.28 -28.66
CA ASP A 34 18.30 -15.33 -29.73
C ASP A 34 18.32 -13.88 -29.20
N ILE A 35 17.33 -13.50 -28.38
CA ILE A 35 17.26 -12.15 -27.81
C ILE A 35 18.39 -11.96 -26.80
N MET A 36 18.61 -12.92 -25.90
CA MET A 36 19.67 -12.82 -24.89
C MET A 36 21.06 -12.74 -25.51
N GLN A 37 21.32 -13.50 -26.58
CA GLN A 37 22.58 -13.43 -27.32
C GLN A 37 22.77 -12.04 -27.96
N LYS A 38 21.73 -11.50 -28.63
CA LYS A 38 21.77 -10.14 -29.19
C LYS A 38 21.99 -9.07 -28.12
N VAL A 39 21.41 -9.23 -26.93
CA VAL A 39 21.60 -8.32 -25.80
C VAL A 39 23.04 -8.39 -25.29
N GLU A 40 23.60 -9.58 -25.12
CA GLU A 40 24.99 -9.75 -24.70
C GLU A 40 25.97 -9.18 -25.73
N ASP A 41 25.74 -9.43 -27.02
CA ASP A 41 26.54 -8.85 -28.10
C ASP A 41 26.45 -7.32 -28.10
N ALA A 42 25.26 -6.76 -27.87
CA ALA A 42 25.05 -5.32 -27.83
C ALA A 42 25.67 -4.66 -26.58
N LEU A 43 25.69 -5.37 -25.45
CA LEU A 43 26.39 -4.92 -24.24
C LEU A 43 27.91 -4.98 -24.42
N GLN A 44 28.44 -6.01 -25.09
CA GLN A 44 29.87 -6.17 -25.35
C GLN A 44 30.41 -5.15 -26.36
N LYS A 45 29.64 -4.81 -27.39
CA LYS A 45 30.02 -3.80 -28.39
C LYS A 45 30.22 -2.40 -27.81
N GLY A 46 29.72 -2.13 -26.60
CA GLY A 46 29.87 -0.83 -25.95
C GLY A 46 29.11 0.29 -26.65
N THR A 47 29.01 1.45 -26.00
CA THR A 47 28.24 2.61 -26.45
C THR A 47 28.96 3.40 -27.54
N ASP A 48 29.14 2.86 -28.75
CA ASP A 48 29.61 3.62 -29.91
C ASP A 48 28.46 4.40 -30.58
N PHE A 49 27.67 5.12 -29.78
CA PHE A 49 26.44 5.82 -30.20
C PHE A 49 26.62 7.34 -30.29
N SER A 50 27.82 7.82 -30.56
CA SER A 50 28.07 9.25 -30.64
C SER A 50 27.59 9.91 -31.93
N ASN A 51 27.01 9.23 -32.93
CA ASN A 51 26.80 9.87 -34.25
C ASN A 51 25.71 9.33 -35.21
N GLN A 52 24.66 8.64 -34.78
CA GLN A 52 23.56 8.30 -35.70
C GLN A 52 22.23 8.93 -35.26
N GLY A 53 21.80 9.89 -36.07
CA GLY A 53 20.58 10.65 -35.89
C GLY A 53 19.32 9.82 -36.14
N SER A 54 18.25 10.21 -35.44
CA SER A 54 16.84 9.86 -35.68
C SER A 54 16.59 8.45 -36.23
N ILE A 55 16.52 7.47 -35.32
CA ILE A 55 16.07 6.12 -35.63
C ILE A 55 14.54 6.12 -35.86
N LEU A 56 14.10 5.63 -37.02
CA LEU A 56 12.69 5.42 -37.41
C LEU A 56 12.14 4.16 -36.69
N GLU A 57 10.84 3.90 -36.77
CA GLU A 57 10.23 2.71 -36.13
C GLU A 57 10.76 1.36 -36.69
N GLU A 58 11.45 1.39 -37.83
CA GLU A 58 11.99 0.21 -38.53
C GLU A 58 13.45 -0.12 -38.17
N ASP A 59 14.11 0.63 -37.27
CA ASP A 59 15.48 0.28 -36.94
C ASP A 59 15.58 -0.99 -36.09
N PRO A 60 16.49 -1.91 -36.45
CA PRO A 60 16.61 -3.22 -35.81
C PRO A 60 16.90 -3.11 -34.30
N GLU A 61 17.53 -2.01 -33.86
CA GLU A 61 17.77 -1.77 -32.44
C GLU A 61 16.51 -1.44 -31.64
N TYR A 62 15.59 -0.67 -32.22
CA TYR A 62 14.32 -0.35 -31.55
C TYR A 62 13.46 -1.61 -31.42
N GLN A 63 13.44 -2.45 -32.46
CA GLN A 63 12.77 -3.74 -32.40
C GLN A 63 13.36 -4.64 -31.31
N LEU A 64 14.70 -4.71 -31.20
CA LEU A 64 15.36 -5.45 -30.13
C LEU A 64 14.96 -4.94 -28.73
N ILE A 65 14.80 -3.62 -28.55
CA ILE A 65 14.34 -3.04 -27.28
C ILE A 65 12.89 -3.45 -26.96
N VAL A 66 12.01 -3.45 -27.96
CA VAL A 66 10.62 -3.89 -27.79
C VAL A 66 10.58 -5.37 -27.40
N ASP A 67 11.35 -6.20 -28.09
CA ASP A 67 11.50 -7.63 -27.79
C ASP A 67 12.08 -7.85 -26.38
N CYS A 68 13.08 -7.06 -25.97
CA CYS A 68 13.64 -7.07 -24.62
C CYS A 68 12.59 -6.74 -23.55
N ASN A 69 11.72 -5.77 -23.80
CA ASN A 69 10.66 -5.41 -22.85
C ASN A 69 9.63 -6.55 -22.73
N ALA A 70 9.23 -7.17 -23.85
CA ALA A 70 8.36 -8.33 -23.85
C ALA A 70 8.99 -9.49 -23.07
N LEU A 71 10.26 -9.81 -23.38
CA LEU A 71 11.03 -10.84 -22.69
C LEU A 71 11.14 -10.57 -21.19
N SER A 72 11.32 -9.31 -20.77
CA SER A 72 11.38 -8.96 -19.35
C SER A 72 10.07 -9.27 -18.61
N VAL A 73 8.91 -9.09 -19.25
CA VAL A 73 7.61 -9.43 -18.68
C VAL A 73 7.45 -10.95 -18.61
N ASP A 74 7.88 -11.67 -19.64
CA ASP A 74 7.84 -13.14 -19.67
C ASP A 74 8.74 -13.74 -18.58
N ILE A 75 9.94 -13.20 -18.38
CA ILE A 75 10.84 -13.59 -17.29
C ILE A 75 10.18 -13.35 -15.92
N GLU A 76 9.50 -12.22 -15.72
CA GLU A 76 8.80 -11.94 -14.47
C GLU A 76 7.67 -12.95 -14.19
N ASN A 77 6.88 -13.27 -15.23
CA ASN A 77 5.81 -14.25 -15.11
C ASN A 77 6.37 -15.64 -14.79
N GLU A 78 7.46 -16.05 -15.44
CA GLU A 78 8.09 -17.34 -15.18
C GLU A 78 8.71 -17.41 -13.76
N ILE A 79 9.34 -16.33 -13.27
CA ILE A 79 9.81 -16.25 -11.88
C ILE A 79 8.66 -16.48 -10.89
N ILE A 80 7.46 -15.94 -11.16
CA ILE A 80 6.28 -16.14 -10.30
C ILE A 80 5.84 -17.61 -10.32
N ILE A 81 5.85 -18.24 -11.50
CA ILE A 81 5.49 -19.65 -11.65
C ILE A 81 6.50 -20.53 -10.89
N ILE A 82 7.81 -20.30 -11.07
CA ILE A 82 8.87 -21.04 -10.36
C ILE A 82 8.77 -20.81 -8.85
N HIS A 83 8.48 -19.59 -8.40
CA HIS A 83 8.28 -19.30 -6.98
C HIS A 83 7.11 -20.10 -6.39
N ASN A 84 5.99 -20.25 -7.11
CA ASN A 84 4.89 -21.09 -6.66
C ASN A 84 5.32 -22.57 -6.57
N PHE A 85 6.09 -23.06 -7.54
CA PHE A 85 6.64 -24.42 -7.50
C PHE A 85 7.57 -24.64 -6.29
N ILE A 86 8.51 -23.72 -6.04
CA ILE A 86 9.41 -23.79 -4.87
C ILE A 86 8.58 -23.79 -3.59
N ARG A 87 7.58 -22.90 -3.49
CA ARG A 87 6.71 -22.82 -2.32
C ARG A 87 5.99 -24.13 -2.07
N ASP A 88 5.38 -24.73 -3.09
CA ASP A 88 4.55 -25.92 -2.92
C ASP A 88 5.39 -27.13 -2.48
N LYS A 89 6.61 -27.27 -3.00
CA LYS A 89 7.58 -28.29 -2.56
C LYS A 89 8.12 -28.02 -1.16
N TYR A 90 8.54 -26.79 -0.88
CA TYR A 90 9.18 -26.42 0.40
C TYR A 90 8.19 -26.29 1.57
N ARG A 91 6.88 -26.20 1.29
CA ARG A 91 5.81 -26.16 2.29
C ARG A 91 5.84 -27.34 3.27
N LEU A 92 6.32 -28.51 2.83
CA LEU A 92 6.45 -29.70 3.69
C LEU A 92 7.48 -29.50 4.82
N LYS A 93 8.52 -28.70 4.56
CA LYS A 93 9.59 -28.41 5.51
C LYS A 93 9.36 -27.15 6.31
N PHE A 94 8.92 -26.08 5.67
CA PHE A 94 8.76 -24.80 6.37
C PHE A 94 7.55 -24.02 5.82
N PRO A 95 6.32 -24.41 6.24
CA PRO A 95 5.10 -23.81 5.70
C PRO A 95 4.94 -22.33 6.04
N GLU A 96 5.49 -21.88 7.17
CA GLU A 96 5.37 -20.48 7.61
C GLU A 96 6.21 -19.52 6.75
N LEU A 97 7.24 -19.99 6.05
CA LEU A 97 8.19 -19.15 5.32
C LEU A 97 7.53 -18.28 4.23
N GLU A 98 6.47 -18.79 3.58
CA GLU A 98 5.69 -18.05 2.58
C GLU A 98 5.10 -16.75 3.17
N SER A 99 4.62 -16.82 4.41
CA SER A 99 3.99 -15.69 5.09
C SER A 99 5.00 -14.65 5.57
N LEU A 100 6.27 -15.04 5.72
CA LEU A 100 7.34 -14.20 6.24
C LEU A 100 8.09 -13.49 5.11
N VAL A 101 8.37 -14.19 4.02
CA VAL A 101 9.14 -13.68 2.88
C VAL A 101 8.26 -13.64 1.63
N HIS A 102 7.79 -12.45 1.27
CA HIS A 102 6.87 -12.26 0.14
C HIS A 102 7.56 -12.04 -1.21
N HIS A 103 8.85 -11.68 -1.23
CA HIS A 103 9.56 -11.38 -2.47
C HIS A 103 10.09 -12.68 -3.09
N PRO A 104 9.75 -13.01 -4.36
CA PRO A 104 10.09 -14.30 -4.97
C PRO A 104 11.57 -14.65 -4.96
N ILE A 105 12.42 -13.68 -5.30
CA ILE A 105 13.87 -13.88 -5.36
C ILE A 105 14.48 -14.01 -3.96
N ASP A 106 13.96 -13.25 -2.98
CA ASP A 106 14.46 -13.35 -1.61
C ASP A 106 14.07 -14.70 -1.00
N TYR A 107 12.85 -15.17 -1.30
CA TYR A 107 12.37 -16.51 -0.92
C TYR A 107 13.27 -17.61 -1.49
N ALA A 108 13.59 -17.56 -2.80
CA ALA A 108 14.47 -18.54 -3.43
C ALA A 108 15.88 -18.55 -2.79
N ARG A 109 16.47 -17.39 -2.50
CA ARG A 109 17.79 -17.30 -1.83
C ARG A 109 17.77 -17.87 -0.42
N VAL A 110 16.69 -17.61 0.33
CA VAL A 110 16.53 -18.11 1.69
C VAL A 110 16.32 -19.62 1.70
N VAL A 111 15.49 -20.15 0.81
CA VAL A 111 15.29 -21.60 0.65
C VAL A 111 16.60 -22.28 0.26
N GLN A 112 17.35 -21.71 -0.68
CA GLN A 112 18.65 -22.26 -1.11
C GLN A 112 19.68 -22.27 0.04
N LYS A 113 19.75 -21.22 0.86
CA LYS A 113 20.65 -21.17 2.02
C LYS A 113 20.24 -22.10 3.15
N ILE A 114 18.95 -22.24 3.44
CA ILE A 114 18.46 -23.10 4.52
C ILE A 114 18.54 -24.59 4.12
N GLY A 115 18.27 -24.93 2.86
CA GLY A 115 18.34 -26.30 2.36
C GLY A 115 17.47 -27.26 3.18
N ASN A 116 18.05 -28.33 3.73
CA ASN A 116 17.37 -29.27 4.62
C ASN A 116 17.71 -29.09 6.11
N GLU A 117 18.47 -28.06 6.48
CA GLU A 117 18.86 -27.84 7.88
C GLU A 117 17.67 -27.45 8.76
N MET A 118 17.62 -28.02 9.95
CA MET A 118 16.57 -27.77 10.95
C MET A 118 16.98 -26.67 11.94
N ASP A 119 18.27 -26.59 12.25
CA ASP A 119 18.82 -25.58 13.14
C ASP A 119 19.24 -24.33 12.36
N LEU A 120 18.35 -23.33 12.33
CA LEU A 120 18.61 -22.06 11.65
C LEU A 120 19.75 -21.23 12.28
N THR A 121 20.24 -21.58 13.46
CA THR A 121 21.42 -20.95 14.08
C THR A 121 22.71 -21.25 13.32
N LEU A 122 22.75 -22.36 12.56
CA LEU A 122 23.89 -22.75 11.75
C LEU A 122 23.90 -22.05 10.38
N VAL A 123 22.78 -21.45 9.98
CA VAL A 123 22.62 -20.84 8.66
C VAL A 123 22.74 -19.33 8.78
N ASP A 124 23.74 -18.77 8.09
CA ASP A 124 23.91 -17.33 8.01
C ASP A 124 22.94 -16.71 6.99
N LEU A 125 21.92 -16.03 7.51
CA LEU A 125 20.91 -15.29 6.73
C LEU A 125 21.24 -13.79 6.65
N GLU A 126 22.36 -13.33 7.19
CA GLU A 126 22.79 -11.94 7.12
C GLU A 126 23.00 -11.51 5.67
N GLY A 127 22.65 -10.25 5.37
CA GLY A 127 22.72 -9.67 4.03
C GLY A 127 21.60 -10.09 3.06
N LEU A 128 20.87 -11.18 3.32
CA LEU A 128 19.70 -11.57 2.51
C LEU A 128 18.43 -10.87 2.96
N LEU A 129 18.19 -10.82 4.27
CA LEU A 129 16.98 -10.27 4.87
C LEU A 129 17.34 -9.21 5.93
N PRO A 130 16.46 -8.23 6.20
CA PRO A 130 16.59 -7.35 7.36
C PRO A 130 16.60 -8.15 8.66
N SER A 131 17.38 -7.71 9.66
CA SER A 131 17.52 -8.40 10.96
C SER A 131 16.19 -8.68 11.66
N ALA A 132 15.19 -7.80 11.50
CA ALA A 132 13.85 -8.01 12.04
C ALA A 132 13.15 -9.24 11.43
N ILE A 133 13.33 -9.51 10.13
CA ILE A 133 12.76 -10.69 9.48
C ILE A 133 13.56 -11.93 9.88
N ILE A 134 14.89 -11.85 9.96
CA ILE A 134 15.75 -12.96 10.40
C ILE A 134 15.31 -13.46 11.79
N MET A 135 15.08 -12.55 12.74
CA MET A 135 14.57 -12.89 14.08
C MET A 135 13.22 -13.58 14.05
N VAL A 136 12.29 -13.14 13.21
CA VAL A 136 10.97 -13.77 13.12
C VAL A 136 11.09 -15.15 12.48
N VAL A 137 11.88 -15.28 11.41
CA VAL A 137 12.14 -16.56 10.73
C VAL A 137 12.77 -17.56 11.71
N SER A 138 13.79 -17.17 12.48
CA SER A 138 14.44 -18.05 13.46
C SER A 138 13.48 -18.52 14.55
N VAL A 139 12.69 -17.61 15.14
CA VAL A 139 11.69 -17.95 16.15
C VAL A 139 10.62 -18.90 15.59
N THR A 140 10.12 -18.63 14.37
CA THR A 140 9.11 -19.49 13.73
C THR A 140 9.67 -20.85 13.34
N ALA A 141 10.93 -20.94 12.95
CA ALA A 141 11.58 -22.20 12.62
C ALA A 141 11.80 -23.07 13.86
N SER A 142 12.13 -22.48 15.02
CA SER A 142 12.23 -23.23 16.28
C SER A 142 10.92 -23.87 16.72
N THR A 143 9.78 -23.36 16.25
CA THR A 143 8.44 -23.89 16.54
C THR A 143 7.75 -24.49 15.32
N THR A 144 8.46 -24.69 14.21
CA THR A 144 7.83 -25.20 12.98
C THR A 144 7.49 -26.68 13.11
N ASN A 145 6.37 -27.09 12.52
CA ASN A 145 5.92 -28.48 12.50
C ASN A 145 6.40 -29.24 11.26
N GLY A 146 7.27 -28.63 10.45
CA GLY A 146 7.73 -29.22 9.20
C GLY A 146 8.70 -30.39 9.38
N LYS A 147 8.84 -31.17 8.31
CA LYS A 147 9.71 -32.35 8.26
C LYS A 147 10.83 -32.16 7.25
N PRO A 148 11.99 -32.82 7.42
CA PRO A 148 13.02 -32.80 6.40
C PRO A 148 12.47 -33.35 5.07
N LEU A 149 12.86 -32.69 3.97
CA LEU A 149 12.50 -33.10 2.62
C LEU A 149 13.28 -34.36 2.22
N SER A 150 12.71 -35.17 1.34
CA SER A 150 13.45 -36.25 0.66
C SER A 150 14.52 -35.65 -0.25
N GLU A 151 15.61 -36.39 -0.47
CA GLU A 151 16.74 -35.93 -1.29
C GLU A 151 16.30 -35.55 -2.71
N GLU A 152 15.39 -36.32 -3.31
CA GLU A 152 14.82 -36.01 -4.64
C GLU A 152 14.06 -34.67 -4.66
N ASN A 153 13.21 -34.43 -3.66
CA ASN A 153 12.44 -33.19 -3.58
C ASN A 153 13.34 -32.00 -3.24
N LEU A 154 14.37 -32.20 -2.41
CA LEU A 154 15.36 -31.19 -2.08
C LEU A 154 16.14 -30.79 -3.34
N ALA A 155 16.64 -31.76 -4.11
CA ALA A 155 17.36 -31.51 -5.35
C ALA A 155 16.51 -30.71 -6.35
N LYS A 156 15.26 -31.13 -6.58
CA LYS A 156 14.30 -30.40 -7.43
C LYS A 156 14.04 -28.97 -6.92
N THR A 157 13.96 -28.77 -5.61
CA THR A 157 13.72 -27.45 -5.01
C THR A 157 14.93 -26.53 -5.17
N ILE A 158 16.15 -27.05 -4.96
CA ILE A 158 17.40 -26.31 -5.14
C ILE A 158 17.60 -25.94 -6.61
N GLU A 159 17.36 -26.88 -7.53
CA GLU A 159 17.42 -26.62 -8.97
C GLU A 159 16.44 -25.52 -9.38
N ALA A 160 15.20 -25.55 -8.87
CA ALA A 160 14.22 -24.50 -9.09
C ALA A 160 14.69 -23.13 -8.57
N CYS A 161 15.34 -23.10 -7.40
CA CYS A 161 15.92 -21.87 -6.85
C CYS A 161 17.04 -21.32 -7.75
N GLU A 162 17.93 -22.17 -8.25
CA GLU A 162 18.99 -21.78 -9.18
C GLU A 162 18.43 -21.24 -10.49
N ARG A 163 17.40 -21.88 -11.06
CA ARG A 163 16.70 -21.38 -12.25
C ARG A 163 16.07 -20.01 -12.01
N ALA A 164 15.42 -19.78 -10.87
CA ALA A 164 14.88 -18.47 -10.52
C ALA A 164 15.98 -17.39 -10.44
N LEU A 165 17.15 -17.72 -9.88
CA LEU A 165 18.27 -16.79 -9.75
C LEU A 165 18.95 -16.48 -11.09
N THR A 166 19.07 -17.49 -11.98
CA THR A 166 19.60 -17.28 -13.34
C THR A 166 18.66 -16.39 -14.16
N LEU A 167 17.35 -16.56 -14.04
CA LEU A 167 16.35 -15.68 -14.67
C LEU A 167 16.41 -14.24 -14.11
N ASP A 168 16.59 -14.06 -12.81
CA ASP A 168 16.79 -12.73 -12.20
C ASP A 168 18.05 -12.04 -12.73
N ALA A 169 19.15 -12.79 -12.88
CA ALA A 169 20.38 -12.28 -13.47
C ALA A 169 20.20 -11.93 -14.96
N ALA A 170 19.50 -12.75 -15.73
CA ALA A 170 19.18 -12.48 -17.13
C ALA A 170 18.31 -11.22 -17.27
N LYS A 171 17.27 -11.09 -16.44
CA LYS A 171 16.43 -9.88 -16.38
C LYS A 171 17.25 -8.65 -16.08
N LYS A 172 18.20 -8.73 -15.15
CA LYS A 172 19.10 -7.62 -14.84
C LYS A 172 19.91 -7.19 -16.07
N LYS A 173 20.50 -8.15 -16.82
CA LYS A 173 21.21 -7.84 -18.08
C LYS A 173 20.31 -7.12 -19.09
N VAL A 174 19.08 -7.58 -19.26
CA VAL A 174 18.09 -6.94 -20.16
C VAL A 174 17.78 -5.51 -19.70
N LEU A 175 17.57 -5.29 -18.40
CA LEU A 175 17.33 -3.96 -17.86
C LEU A 175 18.54 -3.03 -18.00
N ASP A 176 19.76 -3.53 -17.79
CA ASP A 176 21.00 -2.78 -17.95
C ASP A 176 21.19 -2.36 -19.43
N PHE A 177 20.87 -3.24 -20.37
CA PHE A 177 20.85 -2.92 -21.80
C PHE A 177 19.83 -1.82 -22.13
N VAL A 178 18.58 -1.97 -21.66
CA VAL A 178 17.52 -0.98 -21.87
C VAL A 178 17.86 0.37 -21.22
N GLU A 179 18.51 0.35 -20.05
CA GLU A 179 19.01 1.55 -19.37
C GLU A 179 20.03 2.31 -20.23
N SER A 180 20.98 1.61 -20.85
CA SER A 180 22.01 2.21 -21.72
C SER A 180 21.39 2.96 -22.92
N ARG A 181 20.23 2.50 -23.41
CA ARG A 181 19.51 3.09 -24.54
C ARG A 181 18.35 4.00 -24.13
N MET A 182 18.13 4.19 -22.84
CA MET A 182 16.97 4.94 -22.34
C MET A 182 17.00 6.43 -22.72
N GLY A 183 18.20 7.02 -22.78
CA GLY A 183 18.37 8.42 -23.23
C GLY A 183 17.90 8.65 -24.67
N TYR A 184 17.85 7.60 -25.48
CA TYR A 184 17.31 7.61 -26.83
C TYR A 184 15.80 7.27 -26.86
N ILE A 185 15.38 6.23 -26.14
CA ILE A 185 14.00 5.72 -26.17
C ILE A 185 13.01 6.68 -25.49
N ALA A 186 13.35 7.14 -24.29
CA ALA A 186 12.49 7.95 -23.45
C ALA A 186 13.30 9.10 -22.81
N PRO A 187 13.73 10.08 -23.63
CA PRO A 187 14.56 11.19 -23.16
C PRO A 187 13.82 12.06 -22.13
N ASN A 188 12.50 12.24 -22.26
CA ASN A 188 11.75 13.09 -21.34
C ASN A 188 11.49 12.39 -20.00
N LEU A 189 11.16 11.10 -20.01
CA LEU A 189 11.00 10.31 -18.80
C LEU A 189 12.32 10.22 -18.02
N SER A 190 13.42 9.92 -18.73
CA SER A 190 14.77 9.86 -18.14
C SER A 190 15.20 11.16 -17.51
N ALA A 191 14.87 12.29 -18.14
CA ALA A 191 15.18 13.60 -17.59
C ALA A 191 14.47 13.86 -16.24
N ILE A 192 13.33 13.22 -15.96
CA ILE A 192 12.60 13.39 -14.70
C ILE A 192 13.06 12.41 -13.62
N VAL A 193 13.11 11.11 -13.94
CA VAL A 193 13.33 10.04 -12.94
C VAL A 193 14.73 9.43 -12.97
N GLY A 194 15.51 9.68 -14.03
CA GLY A 194 16.79 9.02 -14.31
C GLY A 194 16.63 7.72 -15.10
N SER A 195 17.66 7.35 -15.87
CA SER A 195 17.64 6.18 -16.77
C SER A 195 17.37 4.86 -16.04
N ALA A 196 18.01 4.64 -14.88
CA ALA A 196 17.85 3.44 -14.06
C ALA A 196 16.42 3.24 -13.54
N VAL A 197 15.72 4.33 -13.19
CA VAL A 197 14.33 4.25 -12.71
C VAL A 197 13.38 4.16 -13.89
N ALA A 198 13.67 4.86 -14.99
CA ALA A 198 12.89 4.78 -16.22
C ALA A 198 12.89 3.36 -16.82
N SER A 199 14.04 2.67 -16.85
CA SER A 199 14.14 1.27 -17.32
C SER A 199 13.28 0.32 -16.48
N LYS A 200 13.33 0.44 -15.15
CA LYS A 200 12.49 -0.36 -14.24
C LYS A 200 10.99 -0.07 -14.39
N LEU A 201 10.62 1.20 -14.55
CA LEU A 201 9.22 1.59 -14.78
C LEU A 201 8.71 1.06 -16.12
N MET A 202 9.54 1.12 -17.17
CA MET A 202 9.19 0.62 -18.49
C MET A 202 9.12 -0.91 -18.52
N GLY A 203 10.09 -1.61 -17.92
CA GLY A 203 10.12 -3.07 -17.83
C GLY A 203 8.89 -3.62 -17.10
N THR A 204 8.56 -3.05 -15.93
CA THR A 204 7.37 -3.49 -15.17
C THR A 204 6.04 -3.06 -15.78
N ALA A 205 6.03 -2.00 -16.60
CA ALA A 205 4.83 -1.61 -17.33
C ALA A 205 4.61 -2.45 -18.60
N GLY A 206 5.62 -3.17 -19.08
CA GLY A 206 5.57 -3.89 -20.36
C GLY A 206 5.83 -2.97 -21.57
N GLY A 207 6.70 -1.98 -21.41
CA GLY A 207 7.12 -1.07 -22.48
C GLY A 207 6.52 0.33 -22.38
N LEU A 208 7.01 1.23 -23.25
CA LEU A 208 6.68 2.65 -23.23
C LEU A 208 5.21 2.93 -23.56
N GLY A 209 4.65 2.22 -24.54
CA GLY A 209 3.24 2.38 -24.94
C GLY A 209 2.26 1.94 -23.85
N ALA A 210 2.58 0.88 -23.11
CA ALA A 210 1.80 0.45 -21.95
C ALA A 210 1.90 1.48 -20.81
N LEU A 211 3.11 1.96 -20.52
CA LEU A 211 3.35 2.99 -19.50
C LEU A 211 2.60 4.31 -19.79
N ALA A 212 2.52 4.73 -21.05
CA ALA A 212 1.80 5.93 -21.48
C ALA A 212 0.28 5.83 -21.24
N LYS A 213 -0.29 4.62 -21.42
CA LYS A 213 -1.72 4.33 -21.16
C LYS A 213 -2.04 4.24 -19.66
N MET A 214 -1.05 3.93 -18.81
CA MET A 214 -1.27 3.84 -17.37
C MET A 214 -1.64 5.20 -16.74
N PRO A 215 -2.57 5.22 -15.76
CA PRO A 215 -2.86 6.42 -15.00
C PRO A 215 -1.75 6.69 -13.96
N ALA A 216 -1.56 7.97 -13.61
CA ALA A 216 -0.53 8.41 -12.67
C ALA A 216 -0.57 7.71 -11.30
N CYS A 217 -1.76 7.34 -10.81
CA CYS A 217 -1.91 6.62 -9.55
C CYS A 217 -1.34 5.20 -9.60
N ASN A 218 -1.38 4.53 -10.77
CA ASN A 218 -0.79 3.20 -10.94
C ASN A 218 0.73 3.30 -11.09
N VAL A 219 1.21 4.28 -11.86
CA VAL A 219 2.66 4.53 -12.01
C VAL A 219 3.32 4.84 -10.66
N GLN A 220 2.61 5.51 -9.75
CA GLN A 220 3.08 5.73 -8.38
C GLN A 220 3.40 4.44 -7.61
N LEU A 221 2.67 3.36 -7.93
CA LEU A 221 2.73 2.08 -7.23
C LEU A 221 3.62 1.04 -7.92
N LEU A 222 4.17 1.33 -9.10
CA LEU A 222 5.05 0.42 -9.83
C LEU A 222 6.33 0.14 -9.03
N GLY A 223 6.58 -1.13 -8.74
CA GLY A 223 7.70 -1.58 -7.90
C GLY A 223 7.44 -1.49 -6.38
N ALA A 224 6.22 -1.15 -5.95
CA ALA A 224 5.90 -1.10 -4.52
C ALA A 224 5.90 -2.52 -3.93
N LYS A 225 6.78 -2.76 -2.96
CA LYS A 225 6.84 -4.05 -2.24
C LYS A 225 5.58 -4.23 -1.38
N LYS A 226 5.12 -5.47 -1.25
CA LYS A 226 4.05 -5.84 -0.31
C LYS A 226 4.54 -5.56 1.12
N LYS A 227 3.64 -5.09 1.98
CA LYS A 227 3.99 -4.79 3.38
C LYS A 227 4.18 -6.09 4.15
N ASN A 228 5.38 -6.33 4.67
CA ASN A 228 5.60 -7.34 5.69
C ASN A 228 5.15 -6.76 7.04
N LEU A 229 4.14 -7.37 7.66
CA LEU A 229 3.60 -6.96 8.96
C LEU A 229 4.48 -7.42 10.14
N ALA A 230 5.55 -8.17 9.87
CA ALA A 230 6.39 -8.84 10.85
C ALA A 230 7.15 -7.90 11.82
N GLY A 231 7.17 -6.58 11.60
CA GLY A 231 8.02 -5.64 12.34
C GLY A 231 7.37 -4.82 13.47
N PHE A 232 6.13 -5.13 13.89
CA PHE A 232 5.35 -4.39 14.93
C PHE A 232 5.26 -2.86 14.76
N SER A 233 5.74 -2.30 13.64
CA SER A 233 5.98 -0.88 13.47
C SER A 233 4.86 -0.23 12.66
N SER A 234 4.03 0.58 13.34
CA SER A 234 3.00 1.40 12.67
C SER A 234 3.56 2.70 12.06
N ALA A 235 4.71 3.18 12.56
CA ALA A 235 5.27 4.50 12.23
C ALA A 235 6.13 4.52 10.94
N THR A 236 6.81 3.41 10.62
CA THR A 236 7.73 3.29 9.48
C THR A 236 7.08 2.62 8.27
N SER A 237 5.75 2.51 8.25
CA SER A 237 5.02 2.19 7.02
C SER A 237 5.18 3.38 6.07
N GLN A 238 6.34 3.49 5.42
CA GLN A 238 6.50 4.32 4.25
C GLN A 238 5.34 4.04 3.32
N PHE A 239 4.72 5.10 2.83
CA PHE A 239 3.60 5.00 1.90
C PHE A 239 4.02 4.10 0.73
N ARG A 240 3.05 3.46 0.06
CA ARG A 240 3.33 2.58 -1.09
C ARG A 240 4.03 3.38 -2.20
N VAL A 241 5.34 3.47 -2.12
CA VAL A 241 6.21 4.09 -3.10
C VAL A 241 7.02 2.93 -3.68
N GLY A 242 6.96 2.79 -5.00
CA GLY A 242 7.77 1.81 -5.69
C GLY A 242 9.07 2.41 -6.19
N TYR A 243 9.41 2.20 -7.47
CA TYR A 243 10.70 2.65 -8.02
C TYR A 243 10.92 4.16 -7.96
N LEU A 244 9.85 4.96 -7.90
CA LEU A 244 9.95 6.41 -7.75
C LEU A 244 10.64 6.84 -6.44
N GLU A 245 10.72 5.97 -5.43
CA GLU A 245 11.50 6.23 -4.22
C GLU A 245 12.98 6.39 -4.51
N GLN A 246 13.50 5.66 -5.50
CA GLN A 246 14.93 5.66 -5.84
C GLN A 246 15.36 6.95 -6.57
N THR A 247 14.41 7.81 -6.94
CA THR A 247 14.70 9.06 -7.64
C THR A 247 15.37 10.09 -6.72
N GLU A 248 16.34 10.82 -7.25
CA GLU A 248 17.08 11.85 -6.51
C GLU A 248 16.14 12.94 -5.95
N VAL A 249 15.12 13.32 -6.73
CA VAL A 249 14.13 14.33 -6.34
C VAL A 249 13.31 13.87 -5.14
N PHE A 250 12.95 12.58 -5.08
CA PHE A 250 12.23 12.04 -3.93
C PHE A 250 13.11 11.99 -2.68
N GLN A 251 14.35 11.54 -2.82
CA GLN A 251 15.29 11.39 -1.70
C GLN A 251 15.67 12.75 -1.08
N SER A 252 15.89 13.76 -1.92
CA SER A 252 16.17 15.14 -1.49
C SER A 252 14.97 15.85 -0.83
N THR A 253 13.75 15.31 -1.00
CA THR A 253 12.54 15.91 -0.41
C THR A 253 12.41 15.55 1.08
N PRO A 254 12.06 16.52 1.96
CA PRO A 254 11.80 16.26 3.37
C PRO A 254 10.72 15.18 3.60
N PRO A 255 10.86 14.29 4.61
CA PRO A 255 9.95 13.15 4.82
C PRO A 255 8.46 13.51 4.89
N ALA A 256 8.12 14.66 5.48
CA ALA A 256 6.74 15.13 5.59
C ALA A 256 6.08 15.43 4.23
N LEU A 257 6.87 15.76 3.20
CA LEU A 257 6.40 16.14 1.87
C LEU A 257 6.53 15.02 0.84
N ARG A 258 7.28 13.94 1.15
CA ARG A 258 7.57 12.83 0.23
C ARG A 258 6.32 12.22 -0.42
N THR A 259 5.23 12.03 0.32
CA THR A 259 3.98 11.49 -0.24
C THR A 259 3.37 12.40 -1.30
N ARG A 260 3.44 13.71 -1.08
CA ARG A 260 2.92 14.70 -2.04
C ARG A 260 3.85 14.83 -3.25
N ALA A 261 5.16 14.78 -3.02
CA ALA A 261 6.18 14.79 -4.07
C ALA A 261 6.09 13.56 -4.96
N CYS A 262 5.95 12.35 -4.39
CA CYS A 262 5.78 11.12 -5.15
C CYS A 262 4.58 11.17 -6.11
N ARG A 263 3.43 11.67 -5.65
CA ARG A 263 2.25 11.88 -6.52
C ARG A 263 2.53 12.85 -7.67
N LEU A 264 3.27 13.92 -7.38
CA LEU A 264 3.64 14.92 -8.39
C LEU A 264 4.63 14.33 -9.41
N ILE A 265 5.66 13.62 -8.95
CA ILE A 265 6.64 12.94 -9.80
C ILE A 265 5.93 11.91 -10.67
N ALA A 266 5.06 11.06 -10.11
CA ALA A 266 4.29 10.08 -10.88
C ALA A 266 3.45 10.75 -11.97
N ALA A 267 2.71 11.82 -11.63
CA ALA A 267 1.88 12.54 -12.59
C ALA A 267 2.71 13.15 -13.73
N LYS A 268 3.83 13.80 -13.42
CA LYS A 268 4.70 14.39 -14.44
C LYS A 268 5.45 13.34 -15.25
N SER A 269 5.84 12.22 -14.64
CA SER A 269 6.45 11.08 -15.33
C SER A 269 5.46 10.44 -16.31
N THR A 270 4.17 10.32 -15.96
CA THR A 270 3.15 9.85 -16.91
C THR A 270 2.94 10.79 -18.09
N LEU A 271 3.05 12.10 -17.89
CA LEU A 271 2.99 13.07 -18.98
C LEU A 271 4.21 12.94 -19.89
N ALA A 272 5.41 12.82 -19.31
CA ALA A 272 6.64 12.62 -20.06
C ALA A 272 6.62 11.30 -20.87
N ALA A 273 6.18 10.19 -20.26
CA ALA A 273 6.03 8.92 -20.95
C ALA A 273 5.05 8.99 -22.14
N ARG A 274 3.98 9.79 -22.03
CA ARG A 274 3.05 10.02 -23.15
C ARG A 274 3.65 10.84 -24.27
N ILE A 275 4.47 11.83 -23.94
CA ILE A 275 5.21 12.63 -24.94
C ILE A 275 6.23 11.74 -25.66
N ASP A 276 6.99 10.94 -24.91
CA ASP A 276 7.96 10.00 -25.46
C ASP A 276 7.29 8.92 -26.33
N SER A 277 6.12 8.42 -25.93
CA SER A 277 5.37 7.43 -26.72
C SER A 277 4.89 7.94 -28.07
N ILE A 278 4.70 9.26 -28.24
CA ILE A 278 4.32 9.88 -29.52
C ILE A 278 5.57 10.32 -30.30
N ARG A 279 6.78 10.10 -29.74
CA ARG A 279 8.07 10.55 -30.30
C ARG A 279 8.09 12.05 -30.62
N GLY A 280 7.60 12.88 -29.68
CA GLY A 280 7.54 14.33 -29.86
C GLY A 280 8.91 15.00 -30.02
N ASP A 281 9.52 15.42 -28.90
CA ASP A 281 10.82 16.11 -28.91
C ASP A 281 11.95 15.18 -28.42
N PRO A 282 12.92 14.79 -29.28
CA PRO A 282 14.03 13.91 -28.91
C PRO A 282 15.09 14.61 -28.03
N THR A 283 15.02 15.93 -27.91
CA THR A 283 16.01 16.73 -27.15
C THR A 283 15.82 16.65 -25.62
N GLY A 284 14.73 16.07 -25.13
CA GLY A 284 14.45 15.97 -23.69
C GLY A 284 14.07 17.29 -23.01
N LYS A 285 13.92 18.39 -23.78
CA LYS A 285 13.52 19.72 -23.28
C LYS A 285 12.21 19.68 -22.47
N PRO A 286 11.12 19.04 -22.94
CA PRO A 286 9.89 18.98 -22.15
C PRO A 286 10.10 18.27 -20.81
N GLY A 287 10.86 17.17 -20.78
CA GLY A 287 11.21 16.47 -19.53
C GLY A 287 11.95 17.35 -18.53
N ARG A 288 12.92 18.14 -18.99
CA ARG A 288 13.66 19.10 -18.14
C ARG A 288 12.76 20.20 -17.58
N ASN A 289 11.87 20.76 -18.41
CA ASN A 289 10.89 21.76 -17.96
C ASN A 289 9.95 21.18 -16.88
N LEU A 290 9.50 19.94 -17.08
CA LEU A 290 8.67 19.24 -16.10
C LEU A 290 9.42 18.97 -14.79
N LEU A 291 10.71 18.62 -14.86
CA LEU A 291 11.57 18.47 -13.68
C LEU A 291 11.70 19.79 -12.91
N GLU A 292 11.93 20.91 -13.61
CA GLU A 292 11.97 22.23 -12.98
C GLU A 292 10.64 22.59 -12.31
N GLU A 293 9.51 22.30 -12.94
CA GLU A 293 8.20 22.48 -12.32
C GLU A 293 8.03 21.65 -11.04
N ILE A 294 8.54 20.41 -11.03
CA ILE A 294 8.54 19.56 -9.84
C ILE A 294 9.35 20.22 -8.73
N ARG A 295 10.58 20.64 -9.03
CA ARG A 295 11.49 21.29 -8.07
C ARG A 295 10.88 22.57 -7.50
N LYS A 296 10.38 23.48 -8.36
CA LYS A 296 9.70 24.73 -7.96
C LYS A 296 8.49 24.47 -7.06
N LYS A 297 7.70 23.42 -7.33
CA LYS A 297 6.55 23.05 -6.48
C LYS A 297 6.97 22.51 -5.13
N ILE A 298 8.03 21.70 -5.08
CA ILE A 298 8.56 21.15 -3.83
C ILE A 298 9.14 22.28 -2.96
N GLU A 299 9.90 23.19 -3.56
CA GLU A 299 10.44 24.38 -2.90
C GLU A 299 9.32 25.25 -2.32
N LYS A 300 8.29 25.55 -3.12
CA LYS A 300 7.10 26.28 -2.65
C LYS A 300 6.35 25.59 -1.50
N TRP A 301 6.44 24.27 -1.36
CA TRP A 301 5.83 23.57 -0.22
C TRP A 301 6.69 23.62 1.05
N GLN A 302 7.98 23.88 0.91
CA GLN A 302 8.89 24.09 2.02
C GLN A 302 8.80 25.52 2.57
N GLU A 303 8.39 26.48 1.74
CA GLU A 303 8.11 27.85 2.18
C GLU A 303 7.06 27.85 3.31
N PRO A 304 7.39 28.38 4.50
CA PRO A 304 6.40 28.51 5.56
C PRO A 304 5.30 29.49 5.14
N PRO A 305 4.05 29.25 5.54
CA PRO A 305 2.99 30.22 5.28
C PRO A 305 3.36 31.56 5.94
N PRO A 306 3.01 32.70 5.31
CA PRO A 306 3.30 34.00 5.89
C PRO A 306 2.66 34.09 7.28
N ALA A 307 3.40 34.72 8.20
CA ALA A 307 2.95 34.88 9.58
C ALA A 307 1.56 35.54 9.60
N LYS A 308 0.60 34.90 10.28
CA LYS A 308 -0.73 35.48 10.45
C LYS A 308 -0.58 36.71 11.34
N LEU A 309 -0.80 37.88 10.76
CA LEU A 309 -0.90 39.11 11.54
C LEU A 309 -2.06 38.97 12.54
N PRO A 310 -1.93 39.49 13.77
CA PRO A 310 -3.01 39.50 14.74
C PRO A 310 -4.20 40.24 14.12
N LYS A 311 -5.30 39.52 13.89
CA LYS A 311 -6.53 40.15 13.40
C LYS A 311 -7.08 41.01 14.54
N PRO A 312 -7.28 42.33 14.33
CA PRO A 312 -7.88 43.16 15.36
C PRO A 312 -9.27 42.60 15.67
N LEU A 313 -9.64 42.66 16.95
CA LEU A 313 -10.99 42.32 17.36
C LEU A 313 -11.96 43.27 16.64
N PRO A 314 -13.16 42.78 16.26
CA PRO A 314 -14.22 43.67 15.80
C PRO A 314 -14.45 44.77 16.85
N VAL A 315 -14.62 46.01 16.40
CA VAL A 315 -14.94 47.13 17.29
C VAL A 315 -16.17 46.74 18.11
N PRO A 316 -16.14 46.89 19.46
CA PRO A 316 -17.29 46.65 20.30
C PRO A 316 -18.46 47.53 19.85
N ASP A 317 -19.42 46.92 19.17
CA ASP A 317 -20.60 47.61 18.70
C ASP A 317 -21.71 47.52 19.75
N SER A 318 -22.21 48.67 20.20
CA SER A 318 -23.31 48.77 21.15
C SER A 318 -24.68 48.61 20.47
N GLU A 319 -24.72 48.43 19.15
CA GLU A 319 -25.97 48.30 18.42
C GLU A 319 -26.84 47.13 18.91
N PRO A 320 -28.15 47.34 19.11
CA PRO A 320 -29.06 46.29 19.51
C PRO A 320 -29.13 45.21 18.43
N LYS A 321 -28.91 43.95 18.81
CA LYS A 321 -28.98 42.81 17.89
C LYS A 321 -30.37 42.73 17.21
N LYS A 322 -30.37 42.57 15.88
CA LYS A 322 -31.59 42.37 15.09
C LYS A 322 -32.39 41.18 15.62
N LYS A 323 -33.61 41.41 16.10
CA LYS A 323 -34.52 40.37 16.58
C LYS A 323 -35.07 39.59 15.38
N ARG A 324 -34.85 38.28 15.37
CA ARG A 324 -35.40 37.36 14.36
C ARG A 324 -36.25 36.29 15.06
N GLY A 325 -37.32 35.87 14.39
CA GLY A 325 -38.17 34.74 14.78
C GLY A 325 -37.86 33.47 13.98
N GLY A 326 -38.70 32.44 14.15
CA GLY A 326 -38.70 31.24 13.29
C GLY A 326 -38.14 29.97 13.93
N ARG A 327 -38.61 28.83 13.41
CA ARG A 327 -38.32 27.47 13.96
C ARG A 327 -36.82 27.17 14.04
N ARG A 328 -36.04 27.55 13.01
CA ARG A 328 -34.59 27.30 12.96
C ARG A 328 -33.83 28.14 14.00
N LEU A 329 -34.18 29.41 14.13
CA LEU A 329 -33.54 30.30 15.10
C LEU A 329 -33.93 29.96 16.54
N ARG A 330 -35.21 29.62 16.78
CA ARG A 330 -35.67 29.12 18.09
C ARG A 330 -34.90 27.86 18.49
N LYS A 331 -34.76 26.88 17.59
CA LYS A 331 -33.92 25.69 17.81
C LYS A 331 -32.43 26.01 18.04
N MET A 332 -31.90 27.08 17.47
CA MET A 332 -30.52 27.51 17.71
C MET A 332 -30.38 28.19 19.08
N LYS A 333 -31.30 29.08 19.45
CA LYS A 333 -31.35 29.72 20.76
C LYS A 333 -31.53 28.70 21.88
N GLU A 334 -32.42 27.71 21.69
CA GLU A 334 -32.61 26.59 22.63
C GLU A 334 -31.34 25.77 22.88
N ARG A 335 -30.35 25.76 21.96
CA ARG A 335 -29.07 25.04 22.18
C ARG A 335 -28.10 25.77 23.11
N TYR A 336 -28.17 27.09 23.14
CA TYR A 336 -27.24 27.93 23.91
C TYR A 336 -27.89 28.58 25.12
N ALA A 337 -29.22 28.65 25.15
CA ALA A 337 -29.98 29.18 26.28
C ALA A 337 -29.88 28.22 27.48
N GLN A 338 -29.82 28.80 28.68
CA GLN A 338 -29.97 28.04 29.91
C GLN A 338 -31.32 27.33 29.90
N THR A 339 -31.30 26.04 30.21
CA THR A 339 -32.53 25.25 30.35
C THR A 339 -33.33 25.73 31.54
N ASP A 340 -34.63 25.45 31.55
CA ASP A 340 -35.47 25.82 32.69
C ASP A 340 -35.05 25.09 33.97
N MET A 341 -34.50 23.88 33.86
CA MET A 341 -33.85 23.16 34.96
C MET A 341 -32.64 23.92 35.51
N MET A 342 -31.75 24.43 34.65
CA MET A 342 -30.61 25.26 35.07
C MET A 342 -31.07 26.59 35.69
N LYS A 343 -32.13 27.20 35.16
CA LYS A 343 -32.71 28.42 35.75
C LYS A 343 -33.28 28.16 37.14
N LEU A 344 -33.90 27.01 37.38
CA LEU A 344 -34.42 26.62 38.70
C LEU A 344 -33.29 26.28 39.67
N ALA A 345 -32.23 25.63 39.18
CA ALA A 345 -31.03 25.40 39.98
C ALA A 345 -30.33 26.71 40.38
N ASN A 346 -30.34 27.72 39.49
CA ASN A 346 -29.77 29.04 39.78
C ASN A 346 -30.67 29.95 40.64
N ARG A 347 -31.88 29.51 41.01
CA ARG A 347 -32.75 30.26 41.92
C ARG A 347 -32.54 29.76 43.33
N MET A 348 -32.33 30.66 44.28
CA MET A 348 -32.19 30.34 45.70
C MET A 348 -33.44 30.81 46.45
N GLN A 349 -33.90 30.02 47.43
CA GLN A 349 -34.94 30.49 48.33
C GLN A 349 -34.30 31.35 49.42
N PHE A 350 -34.82 32.56 49.58
CA PHE A 350 -34.35 33.46 50.62
C PHE A 350 -34.66 32.90 52.02
N GLY A 351 -33.68 32.89 52.90
CA GLY A 351 -33.83 32.47 54.30
C GLY A 351 -33.84 30.95 54.56
N VAL A 352 -33.65 30.11 53.54
CA VAL A 352 -33.57 28.65 53.68
C VAL A 352 -32.19 28.17 53.22
N ALA A 353 -31.47 27.46 54.08
CA ALA A 353 -30.17 26.88 53.73
C ALA A 353 -30.35 25.73 52.72
N GLU A 354 -29.44 25.60 51.76
CA GLU A 354 -29.51 24.54 50.76
C GLU A 354 -29.06 23.19 51.34
N GLU A 355 -29.83 22.12 51.06
CA GLU A 355 -29.61 20.78 51.63
C GLU A 355 -28.51 19.96 50.92
N SER A 356 -27.87 20.50 49.87
CA SER A 356 -27.00 19.71 48.98
C SER A 356 -25.64 20.36 48.70
N SER A 357 -24.57 19.55 48.67
CA SER A 357 -23.18 20.00 48.47
C SER A 357 -22.86 20.62 47.11
N LEU A 358 -23.70 20.37 46.10
CA LEU A 358 -23.53 20.87 44.72
C LEU A 358 -24.38 22.10 44.42
N GLY A 359 -25.14 22.61 45.40
CA GLY A 359 -25.97 23.80 45.28
C GLY A 359 -27.05 23.68 44.20
N TYR A 360 -28.11 22.93 44.47
CA TYR A 360 -29.21 22.72 43.52
C TYR A 360 -30.30 23.80 43.59
N GLY A 361 -30.12 24.86 44.39
CA GLY A 361 -31.12 25.93 44.52
C GLY A 361 -32.53 25.40 44.79
N MET A 362 -33.51 25.97 44.11
CA MET A 362 -34.92 25.57 44.20
C MET A 362 -35.21 24.18 43.61
N LEU A 363 -34.30 23.59 42.84
CA LEU A 363 -34.48 22.24 42.29
C LEU A 363 -34.38 21.16 43.38
N GLY A 364 -33.62 21.43 44.45
CA GLY A 364 -33.40 20.52 45.57
C GLY A 364 -34.47 20.55 46.67
N GLN A 365 -35.39 21.54 46.66
CA GLN A 365 -36.33 21.77 47.76
C GLN A 365 -37.60 20.91 47.74
N ALA A 366 -37.74 20.01 46.76
CA ALA A 366 -38.80 19.02 46.77
C ALA A 366 -38.44 17.96 47.82
N GLY A 367 -38.86 18.17 49.07
CA GLY A 367 -38.52 17.41 50.30
C GLY A 367 -38.79 15.90 50.35
N SER A 368 -38.85 15.23 49.20
CA SER A 368 -38.59 13.80 49.09
C SER A 368 -37.16 13.65 48.55
N GLY A 369 -36.22 13.08 49.30
CA GLY A 369 -34.81 12.90 48.91
C GLY A 369 -34.53 12.09 47.62
N LYS A 370 -35.50 11.93 46.73
CA LYS A 370 -35.38 11.44 45.35
C LYS A 370 -35.89 12.51 44.38
N LEU A 371 -34.94 13.16 43.71
CA LEU A 371 -35.19 14.21 42.74
C LEU A 371 -35.65 13.59 41.40
N ARG A 372 -36.96 13.31 41.24
CA ARG A 372 -37.54 12.95 39.94
C ARG A 372 -37.84 14.20 39.14
N VAL A 373 -36.81 14.79 38.51
CA VAL A 373 -37.10 15.75 37.43
C VAL A 373 -37.75 14.97 36.30
N SER A 374 -38.93 15.38 35.84
CA SER A 374 -39.45 14.91 34.57
C SER A 374 -38.42 15.32 33.51
N ALA A 375 -37.61 14.35 33.07
CA ALA A 375 -36.63 14.56 32.03
C ALA A 375 -37.39 14.76 30.72
N ALA A 376 -37.96 15.94 30.51
CA ALA A 376 -38.39 16.39 29.20
C ALA A 376 -37.16 16.19 28.29
N GLN A 377 -37.30 15.33 27.28
CA GLN A 377 -36.20 14.84 26.44
C GLN A 377 -35.20 15.96 26.17
N SER A 378 -34.02 15.86 26.77
CA SER A 378 -32.95 16.82 26.58
C SER A 378 -32.59 16.86 25.10
N LYS A 379 -33.02 17.91 24.40
CA LYS A 379 -32.59 18.19 23.01
C LYS A 379 -31.15 18.72 22.96
N LEU A 380 -30.50 18.82 24.13
CA LEU A 380 -29.11 19.22 24.36
C LEU A 380 -28.16 18.02 24.41
N ALA A 381 -28.53 16.87 23.85
CA ALA A 381 -27.53 15.84 23.56
C ALA A 381 -26.39 16.47 22.75
N ALA A 382 -25.16 16.37 23.25
CA ALA A 382 -23.97 16.91 22.62
C ALA A 382 -23.87 16.31 21.22
N LYS A 383 -24.27 17.08 20.19
CA LYS A 383 -24.16 16.61 18.82
C LYS A 383 -22.69 16.60 18.48
N VAL A 384 -22.17 15.40 18.23
CA VAL A 384 -20.85 15.21 17.65
C VAL A 384 -20.73 16.16 16.46
N ALA A 385 -19.72 17.04 16.49
CA ALA A 385 -19.54 18.05 15.46
C ALA A 385 -19.51 17.36 14.09
N LYS A 386 -20.05 18.01 13.06
CA LYS A 386 -20.24 17.40 11.73
C LYS A 386 -18.96 16.70 11.22
N LYS A 387 -17.79 17.29 11.48
CA LYS A 387 -16.45 16.73 11.18
C LYS A 387 -16.15 15.40 11.89
N PHE A 388 -16.51 15.29 13.16
CA PHE A 388 -16.36 14.04 13.92
C PHE A 388 -17.44 13.02 13.53
N LYS A 389 -18.64 13.48 13.18
CA LYS A 389 -19.71 12.60 12.67
C LYS A 389 -19.29 11.99 11.34
N GLU A 390 -18.81 12.79 10.39
CA GLU A 390 -18.30 12.31 9.09
C GLU A 390 -17.12 11.35 9.26
N LYS A 391 -16.19 11.62 10.18
CA LYS A 391 -15.08 10.70 10.50
C LYS A 391 -15.56 9.38 11.10
N SER A 392 -16.62 9.42 11.92
CA SER A 392 -17.21 8.22 12.53
C SER A 392 -17.95 7.35 11.50
N TYR A 393 -18.69 7.96 10.56
CA TYR A 393 -19.34 7.23 9.46
C TYR A 393 -18.34 6.70 8.43
N GLY A 394 -17.22 7.40 8.20
CA GLY A 394 -16.13 6.91 7.36
C GLY A 394 -15.39 5.70 7.95
N SER A 395 -15.41 5.54 9.29
CA SER A 395 -14.82 4.39 9.97
C SER A 395 -15.72 3.15 9.93
N SER A 396 -17.04 3.31 9.94
CA SER A 396 -18.00 2.20 9.82
C SER A 396 -18.29 1.79 8.38
N GLY A 397 -18.02 2.66 7.40
CA GLY A 397 -18.15 2.35 5.96
C GLY A 397 -16.92 1.67 5.36
N ALA A 398 -15.79 1.64 6.08
CA ALA A 398 -14.63 0.83 5.75
C ALA A 398 -14.71 -0.54 6.44
N THR A 399 -15.88 -1.17 6.45
CA THR A 399 -15.90 -2.64 6.50
C THR A 399 -15.30 -3.07 5.18
N SER A 400 -14.04 -3.49 5.22
CA SER A 400 -13.42 -4.40 4.29
C SER A 400 -14.44 -5.12 3.38
N GLY A 401 -14.17 -5.18 2.07
CA GLY A 401 -14.88 -6.06 1.13
C GLY A 401 -14.85 -7.57 1.48
N LEU A 402 -14.55 -7.93 2.73
CA LEU A 402 -14.80 -9.24 3.32
C LEU A 402 -16.30 -9.58 3.39
N THR A 403 -17.20 -8.62 3.65
CA THR A 403 -18.63 -8.94 3.81
C THR A 403 -19.30 -9.33 2.50
N SER A 404 -18.83 -8.82 1.36
CA SER A 404 -19.36 -9.21 0.04
C SER A 404 -18.68 -10.44 -0.57
N ARG A 405 -17.49 -10.83 -0.09
CA ARG A 405 -16.71 -11.95 -0.67
C ARG A 405 -17.02 -13.32 -0.05
N ASN A 406 -17.57 -13.36 1.16
CA ASN A 406 -17.99 -14.60 1.82
C ASN A 406 -19.45 -14.97 1.51
N ARG A 407 -19.86 -14.88 0.24
CA ARG A 407 -21.16 -15.42 -0.21
C ARG A 407 -20.95 -16.72 -1.00
N THR A 408 -20.20 -17.65 -0.41
CA THR A 408 -20.22 -19.05 -0.81
C THR A 408 -21.47 -19.71 -0.19
N VAL A 409 -22.37 -20.09 -1.09
CA VAL A 409 -23.59 -20.89 -0.97
C VAL A 409 -23.85 -21.53 0.40
N LYS A 410 -24.88 -21.02 1.11
CA LYS A 410 -25.68 -21.78 2.08
C LYS A 410 -27.17 -21.56 1.78
N PRO A 411 -28.03 -22.60 1.84
CA PRO A 411 -29.44 -22.49 1.49
C PRO A 411 -30.24 -21.70 2.55
N PRO A 412 -31.37 -21.08 2.19
CA PRO A 412 -32.05 -20.12 3.04
C PRO A 412 -32.90 -20.83 4.10
N VAL A 413 -32.52 -20.69 5.38
CA VAL A 413 -33.41 -21.00 6.49
C VAL A 413 -34.06 -19.70 6.95
N HIS A 414 -35.39 -19.67 6.89
CA HIS A 414 -36.24 -18.60 7.40
C HIS A 414 -36.06 -18.45 8.93
N GLY A 415 -35.84 -17.23 9.39
CA GLY A 415 -35.78 -16.92 10.82
C GLY A 415 -35.74 -15.42 11.08
N ASN A 416 -36.92 -14.81 11.17
CA ASN A 416 -37.09 -13.50 11.82
C ASN A 416 -36.72 -13.64 13.31
N LEU A 417 -35.80 -12.80 13.80
CA LEU A 417 -35.86 -12.25 15.16
C LEU A 417 -34.91 -11.06 15.32
N LEU A 418 -35.51 -9.93 15.69
CA LEU A 418 -34.89 -8.71 16.16
C LEU A 418 -34.10 -8.98 17.45
N GLY A 419 -32.82 -8.62 17.47
CA GLY A 419 -31.97 -8.68 18.67
C GLY A 419 -30.93 -7.56 18.63
N SER A 420 -31.10 -6.59 19.52
CA SER A 420 -30.23 -5.43 19.72
C SER A 420 -28.79 -5.84 20.04
N GLY A 421 -27.83 -5.23 19.34
CA GLY A 421 -26.42 -5.35 19.66
C GLY A 421 -26.06 -4.69 20.99
N THR A 422 -25.25 -5.38 21.78
CA THR A 422 -24.00 -4.94 22.42
C THR A 422 -23.65 -5.94 23.53
N GLN A 423 -23.01 -7.06 23.22
CA GLN A 423 -22.19 -7.81 24.18
C GLN A 423 -21.04 -8.49 23.41
N SER A 424 -19.81 -8.14 23.78
CA SER A 424 -18.58 -8.80 23.33
C SER A 424 -18.34 -9.99 24.25
N THR A 425 -18.33 -11.20 23.70
CA THR A 425 -18.06 -12.44 24.45
C THR A 425 -16.63 -12.90 24.16
N TYR A 426 -15.62 -12.22 24.72
CA TYR A 426 -14.23 -12.74 24.68
C TYR A 426 -13.35 -12.37 25.89
N PHE A 427 -13.91 -11.90 26.99
CA PHE A 427 -13.18 -11.81 28.26
C PHE A 427 -14.05 -12.32 29.41
N SER A 428 -13.58 -13.37 30.08
CA SER A 428 -14.16 -13.92 31.30
C SER A 428 -13.76 -13.08 32.52
N GLU A 429 -14.76 -12.66 33.31
CA GLU A 429 -14.60 -11.88 34.54
C GLU A 429 -14.32 -12.74 35.79
N THR A 430 -13.42 -13.73 35.71
CA THR A 430 -13.01 -14.49 36.90
C THR A 430 -11.50 -14.66 36.96
N GLY A 431 -10.83 -13.66 37.53
CA GLY A 431 -9.41 -13.70 37.91
C GLY A 431 -9.19 -12.75 39.08
N THR A 432 -9.21 -13.29 40.29
CA THR A 432 -9.00 -12.58 41.56
C THR A 432 -7.56 -12.07 41.69
N PHE A 433 -7.36 -10.76 41.60
CA PHE A 433 -6.08 -10.13 41.96
C PHE A 433 -6.06 -9.78 43.46
N SER A 434 -5.22 -10.48 44.21
CA SER A 434 -4.91 -10.21 45.61
C SER A 434 -4.12 -8.91 45.76
N LYS A 435 -4.62 -7.99 46.59
CA LYS A 435 -3.90 -6.76 46.98
C LYS A 435 -2.79 -7.13 47.97
N ILE A 436 -1.54 -6.99 47.55
CA ILE A 436 -0.38 -6.98 48.44
C ILE A 436 -0.38 -5.64 49.20
N LYS A 437 -0.47 -5.69 50.54
CA LYS A 437 -0.18 -4.55 51.41
C LYS A 437 1.32 -4.30 51.43
N ARG A 438 1.74 -3.06 51.15
CA ARG A 438 3.10 -2.60 51.45
C ARG A 438 3.19 -2.32 52.95
N THR A 439 4.16 -2.95 53.61
CA THR A 439 4.79 -2.51 54.86
C THR A 439 5.86 -1.49 54.55
#